data_AF-A0A356GCR4-F1
#
_entry.id   AF-A0A356GCR4-F1
#
_cell.length_a   1.000
_cell.length_b   1.000
_cell.length_c   1.000
_cell.angle_alpha   90.00
_cell.angle_beta   90.00
_cell.angle_gamma   90.00
#
_symmetry.space_group_name_H-M   'P 1'
#
loop_
_entity.id
_entity.type
_entity.pdbx_description
1 polymer ?
#
loop_
_entity_poly.entity_id
_entity_poly.type
_entity_poly.pdbx_seq_one_letter_code
_entity_poly.pdbx_strand_id
1 'polypeptide(L)'
;MIRYLPQIYEEELLFSFLSRLYTHSPYTTSSTFKKSILRRETEAVDYTFYNCFNEETAELLDKKFGIENLIKKHTLVPFYSAFYSREAKNEILQKAIRLEPNISKSLAYPTEHCGYVRYCPICINGSGEPYFTREAQIMGADFCPRHFCRYRNANLKVDKEKYISFKSLDQIDFDFSIPKMISESDINIKVSAYVSDFVRAEQNYNCDIPIGSFLTSKIENTKYVSPRGVQRNLDLLLSDMGSFYEGLEYYKINKSRLANILRNRYMNVFDILLIALFLGIKTDELLHPILPEKSQSELFDEKVNELYRGGMNISRIARETNANKEVIRQILLGAYVK
;
A
#
# COMPACT_ATOMS: atom_id res chain seq x y z
N MET A 1 -4.93 -24.61 -26.59
CA MET A 1 -4.22 -25.28 -25.48
C MET A 1 -2.88 -24.61 -25.30
N ILE A 2 -2.53 -24.19 -24.08
CA ILE A 2 -1.25 -23.56 -23.77
C ILE A 2 -0.15 -24.61 -23.92
N ARG A 3 0.75 -24.43 -24.90
CA ARG A 3 1.85 -25.39 -25.18
C ARG A 3 3.16 -25.04 -24.48
N TYR A 4 3.34 -23.77 -24.16
CA TYR A 4 4.52 -23.24 -23.50
C TYR A 4 4.07 -22.25 -22.43
N LEU A 5 4.64 -22.37 -21.23
CA LEU A 5 4.38 -21.49 -20.12
C LEU A 5 5.71 -20.80 -19.78
N PRO A 6 5.86 -19.48 -20.00
CA PRO A 6 7.12 -18.80 -19.73
C PRO A 6 7.47 -18.86 -18.25
N GLN A 7 8.72 -18.53 -17.90
CA GLN A 7 9.07 -18.24 -16.51
C GLN A 7 8.54 -16.85 -16.13
N ILE A 8 7.97 -16.73 -14.94
CA ILE A 8 7.55 -15.44 -14.39
C ILE A 8 8.77 -14.77 -13.73
N TYR A 9 9.02 -13.48 -14.03
CA TYR A 9 10.09 -12.74 -13.35
C TYR A 9 9.64 -12.37 -11.93
N GLU A 10 10.59 -12.22 -11.00
CA GLU A 10 10.32 -12.01 -9.58
C GLU A 10 9.38 -10.82 -9.28
N GLU A 11 9.54 -9.73 -10.01
CA GLU A 11 8.76 -8.50 -9.82
C GLU A 11 7.62 -8.34 -10.83
N GLU A 12 7.46 -9.33 -11.71
CA GLU A 12 6.50 -9.27 -12.79
C GLU A 12 5.07 -9.29 -12.28
N LEU A 13 4.25 -8.40 -12.83
CA LEU A 13 2.82 -8.40 -12.63
C LEU A 13 2.19 -9.60 -13.35
N LEU A 14 1.23 -10.28 -12.73
CA LEU A 14 0.54 -11.44 -13.30
C LEU A 14 -0.07 -11.11 -14.66
N PHE A 15 -0.62 -9.90 -14.82
CA PHE A 15 -1.09 -9.43 -16.11
C PHE A 15 0.00 -9.33 -17.18
N SER A 16 1.21 -8.89 -16.81
CA SER A 16 2.37 -8.89 -17.71
C SER A 16 2.73 -10.31 -18.13
N PHE A 17 2.79 -11.23 -17.17
CA PHE A 17 3.03 -12.65 -17.43
C PHE A 17 1.99 -13.24 -18.40
N LEU A 18 0.70 -12.92 -18.22
CA LEU A 18 -0.36 -13.34 -19.14
C LEU A 18 -0.22 -12.71 -20.53
N SER A 19 0.28 -11.49 -20.63
CA SER A 19 0.55 -10.81 -21.91
C SER A 19 1.73 -11.45 -22.66
N ARG A 20 2.78 -11.86 -21.93
CA ARG A 20 3.86 -12.70 -22.49
C ARG A 20 3.35 -14.06 -22.92
N LEU A 21 2.54 -14.71 -22.09
CA LEU A 21 1.92 -15.98 -22.44
C LEU A 21 1.09 -15.86 -23.71
N TYR A 22 0.34 -14.76 -23.88
CA TYR A 22 -0.37 -14.47 -25.12
C TYR A 22 0.58 -14.31 -26.32
N THR A 23 1.68 -13.59 -26.14
CA THR A 23 2.72 -13.37 -27.17
C THR A 23 3.31 -14.70 -27.68
N HIS A 24 3.55 -15.67 -26.78
CA HIS A 24 4.09 -16.99 -27.13
C HIS A 24 3.03 -18.02 -27.52
N SER A 25 1.76 -17.61 -27.59
CA SER A 25 0.64 -18.49 -27.91
C SER A 25 0.26 -18.43 -29.39
N PRO A 26 -0.38 -19.48 -29.94
CA PRO A 26 -0.83 -19.45 -31.33
C PRO A 26 -2.11 -18.62 -31.56
N TYR A 27 -2.61 -17.91 -30.53
CA TYR A 27 -3.86 -17.16 -30.62
C TYR A 27 -3.63 -15.84 -31.36
N THR A 28 -4.41 -15.59 -32.40
CA THR A 28 -4.30 -14.37 -33.23
C THR A 28 -5.10 -13.19 -32.69
N THR A 29 -6.03 -13.42 -31.76
CA THR A 29 -6.86 -12.37 -31.17
C THR A 29 -6.97 -12.51 -29.65
N SER A 30 -7.07 -11.36 -28.97
CA SER A 30 -7.27 -11.32 -27.52
C SER A 30 -8.52 -12.10 -27.09
N SER A 31 -9.62 -12.00 -27.85
CA SER A 31 -10.86 -12.72 -27.53
C SER A 31 -10.66 -14.24 -27.53
N THR A 32 -9.97 -14.78 -28.53
CA THR A 32 -9.68 -16.22 -28.60
C THR A 32 -8.75 -16.68 -27.47
N PHE A 33 -7.76 -15.86 -27.10
CA PHE A 33 -6.89 -16.16 -25.97
C PHE A 33 -7.64 -16.11 -24.65
N LYS A 34 -8.43 -15.06 -24.40
CA LYS A 34 -9.30 -14.93 -23.21
C LYS A 34 -10.19 -16.16 -23.06
N LYS A 35 -10.87 -16.58 -24.12
CA LYS A 35 -11.72 -17.77 -24.13
C LYS A 35 -10.97 -19.04 -23.73
N SER A 36 -9.67 -19.12 -24.03
CA SER A 36 -8.85 -20.27 -23.68
C SER A 36 -8.39 -20.32 -22.22
N ILE A 37 -8.30 -19.16 -21.54
CA ILE A 37 -7.73 -19.09 -20.19
C ILE A 37 -8.73 -18.70 -19.10
N LEU A 38 -9.80 -17.98 -19.46
CA LEU A 38 -10.79 -17.46 -18.52
C LEU A 38 -12.00 -18.39 -18.41
N ARG A 39 -12.69 -18.31 -17.28
CA ARG A 39 -13.91 -19.06 -17.00
C ARG A 39 -15.05 -18.64 -17.92
N ARG A 40 -15.13 -17.35 -18.27
CA ARG A 40 -16.14 -16.82 -19.20
C ARG A 40 -15.52 -15.89 -20.23
N GLU A 41 -15.99 -15.96 -21.46
CA GLU A 41 -15.51 -15.09 -22.55
C GLU A 41 -15.84 -13.60 -22.32
N THR A 42 -16.94 -13.34 -21.61
CA THR A 42 -17.40 -12.00 -21.22
C THR A 42 -16.67 -11.43 -20.01
N GLU A 43 -15.86 -12.23 -19.29
CA GLU A 43 -15.06 -11.70 -18.20
C GLU A 43 -14.05 -10.71 -18.74
N ALA A 44 -14.01 -9.56 -18.10
CA ALA A 44 -13.12 -8.50 -18.50
C ALA A 44 -11.76 -8.70 -17.82
N VAL A 45 -10.68 -8.29 -18.49
CA VAL A 45 -9.33 -8.61 -17.99
C VAL A 45 -8.95 -7.62 -16.90
N ASP A 46 -8.69 -8.13 -15.71
CA ASP A 46 -8.13 -7.35 -14.60
C ASP A 46 -6.60 -7.35 -14.71
N TYR A 47 -6.02 -6.15 -14.72
CA TYR A 47 -4.56 -5.98 -14.74
C TYR A 47 -3.96 -5.68 -13.36
N THR A 48 -4.79 -5.31 -12.38
CA THR A 48 -4.36 -4.90 -11.04
C THR A 48 -4.27 -6.10 -10.10
N PHE A 49 -5.28 -6.97 -10.16
CA PHE A 49 -5.43 -8.13 -9.30
C PHE A 49 -5.20 -9.43 -10.08
N TYR A 50 -6.25 -10.20 -10.31
CA TYR A 50 -6.21 -11.48 -10.99
C TYR A 50 -7.47 -11.65 -11.84
N ASN A 51 -7.42 -12.62 -12.74
CA ASN A 51 -8.52 -12.99 -13.60
C ASN A 51 -9.16 -14.31 -13.13
N CYS A 52 -10.44 -14.49 -13.38
CA CYS A 52 -11.14 -15.74 -13.08
C CYS A 52 -10.75 -16.81 -14.11
N PHE A 53 -9.68 -17.56 -13.83
CA PHE A 53 -9.24 -18.62 -14.73
C PHE A 53 -10.24 -19.78 -14.80
N ASN A 54 -10.28 -20.46 -15.94
CA ASN A 54 -10.95 -21.76 -16.06
C ASN A 54 -10.16 -22.86 -15.30
N GLU A 55 -10.78 -24.02 -15.07
CA GLU A 55 -10.19 -25.10 -14.28
C GLU A 55 -8.83 -25.57 -14.83
N GLU A 56 -8.74 -25.84 -16.14
CA GLU A 56 -7.49 -26.27 -16.78
C GLU A 56 -6.34 -25.27 -16.58
N THR A 57 -6.63 -23.98 -16.75
CA THR A 57 -5.63 -22.92 -16.59
C THR A 57 -5.25 -22.74 -15.12
N ALA A 58 -6.23 -22.77 -14.22
CA ALA A 58 -5.98 -22.66 -12.78
C ALA A 58 -5.09 -23.82 -12.29
N GLU A 59 -5.40 -25.05 -12.67
CA GLU A 59 -4.60 -26.25 -12.34
C GLU A 59 -3.18 -26.15 -12.90
N LEU A 60 -3.03 -25.72 -14.15
CA LEU A 60 -1.72 -25.54 -14.78
C LEU A 60 -0.87 -24.50 -14.04
N LEU A 61 -1.45 -23.35 -13.70
CA LEU A 61 -0.76 -22.29 -12.98
C LEU A 61 -0.44 -22.69 -11.54
N ASP A 62 -1.36 -23.37 -10.86
CA ASP A 62 -1.15 -23.86 -9.50
C ASP A 62 -0.01 -24.87 -9.44
N LYS A 63 -0.02 -25.85 -10.34
CA LYS A 63 1.04 -26.87 -10.42
C LYS A 63 2.42 -26.29 -10.65
N LYS A 64 2.53 -25.21 -11.45
CA LYS A 64 3.84 -24.62 -11.79
C LYS A 64 4.31 -23.56 -10.80
N PHE A 65 3.41 -22.72 -10.30
CA PHE A 65 3.77 -21.53 -9.54
C PHE A 65 3.11 -21.45 -8.16
N GLY A 66 2.04 -22.20 -7.93
CA GLY A 66 1.12 -22.04 -6.81
C GLY A 66 0.26 -20.79 -6.97
N ILE A 67 -1.07 -20.94 -6.97
CA ILE A 67 -1.99 -19.79 -7.12
C ILE A 67 -1.79 -18.80 -5.97
N GLU A 68 -1.64 -19.28 -4.73
CA GLU A 68 -1.37 -18.42 -3.59
C GLU A 68 -0.10 -17.58 -3.77
N ASN A 69 0.97 -18.19 -4.29
CA ASN A 69 2.22 -17.49 -4.55
C ASN A 69 2.08 -16.48 -5.71
N LEU A 70 1.31 -16.80 -6.76
CA LEU A 70 0.96 -15.84 -7.81
C LEU A 70 0.20 -14.63 -7.24
N ILE A 71 -0.79 -14.86 -6.39
CA ILE A 71 -1.53 -13.78 -5.73
C ILE A 71 -0.60 -12.93 -4.86
N LYS A 72 0.21 -13.57 -3.99
CA LYS A 72 1.08 -12.88 -3.03
C LYS A 72 2.25 -12.13 -3.67
N LYS A 73 2.80 -12.62 -4.78
CA LYS A 73 4.04 -12.08 -5.38
C LYS A 73 3.85 -11.43 -6.74
N HIS A 74 2.74 -11.66 -7.41
CA HIS A 74 2.55 -11.18 -8.78
C HIS A 74 1.24 -10.39 -8.97
N THR A 75 0.54 -10.02 -7.89
CA THR A 75 -0.64 -9.12 -7.98
C THR A 75 -0.51 -7.94 -7.02
N LEU A 76 -1.46 -7.00 -7.10
CA LEU A 76 -1.57 -5.89 -6.14
C LEU A 76 -2.56 -6.16 -5.00
N VAL A 77 -3.13 -7.37 -4.89
CA VAL A 77 -3.97 -7.77 -3.75
C VAL A 77 -3.24 -7.53 -2.41
N PRO A 78 -1.96 -7.93 -2.25
CA PRO A 78 -1.25 -7.74 -0.99
C PRO A 78 -1.09 -6.26 -0.63
N PHE A 79 -0.78 -5.41 -1.62
CA PHE A 79 -0.69 -3.97 -1.42
C PHE A 79 -2.02 -3.39 -0.94
N TYR A 80 -3.11 -3.63 -1.66
CA TYR A 80 -4.41 -3.01 -1.35
C TYR A 80 -5.12 -3.57 -0.11
N SER A 81 -4.68 -4.72 0.41
CA SER A 81 -5.20 -5.33 1.64
C SER A 81 -4.27 -5.15 2.85
N ALA A 82 -3.09 -4.54 2.68
CA ALA A 82 -2.00 -4.56 3.66
C ALA A 82 -2.36 -4.06 5.07
N PHE A 83 -3.35 -3.19 5.20
CA PHE A 83 -3.75 -2.60 6.50
C PHE A 83 -5.15 -3.01 6.97
N TYR A 84 -5.72 -4.04 6.36
CA TYR A 84 -6.97 -4.65 6.81
C TYR A 84 -6.73 -5.46 8.10
N SER A 85 -7.79 -5.79 8.85
CA SER A 85 -7.66 -6.72 9.97
C SER A 85 -7.17 -8.09 9.48
N ARG A 86 -6.57 -8.89 10.36
CA ARG A 86 -6.14 -10.25 10.04
C ARG A 86 -7.25 -11.07 9.41
N GLU A 87 -8.45 -11.03 9.98
CA GLU A 87 -9.60 -11.79 9.50
C GLU A 87 -9.96 -11.37 8.07
N ALA A 88 -10.07 -10.06 7.82
CA ALA A 88 -10.43 -9.54 6.51
C ALA A 88 -9.33 -9.78 5.45
N LYS A 89 -8.04 -9.66 5.81
CA LYS A 89 -6.91 -10.01 4.93
C LYS A 89 -6.97 -11.47 4.50
N ASN A 90 -7.19 -12.37 5.45
CA ASN A 90 -7.25 -13.80 5.18
C ASN A 90 -8.48 -14.15 4.35
N GLU A 91 -9.63 -13.53 4.61
CA GLU A 91 -10.82 -13.70 3.78
C GLU A 91 -10.58 -13.26 2.32
N ILE A 92 -9.99 -12.07 2.13
CA ILE A 92 -9.63 -11.53 0.80
C ILE A 92 -8.64 -12.47 0.10
N LEU A 93 -7.62 -12.96 0.81
CA LEU A 93 -6.63 -13.88 0.25
C LEU A 93 -7.30 -15.20 -0.16
N GLN A 94 -8.17 -15.78 0.67
CA GLN A 94 -8.87 -17.02 0.34
C GLN A 94 -9.79 -16.86 -0.88
N LYS A 95 -10.50 -15.74 -0.98
CA LYS A 95 -11.29 -15.39 -2.19
C LYS A 95 -10.41 -15.29 -3.42
N ALA A 96 -9.23 -14.67 -3.28
CA ALA A 96 -8.26 -14.53 -4.35
C ALA A 96 -7.67 -15.88 -4.80
N ILE A 97 -7.34 -16.77 -3.86
CA ILE A 97 -6.85 -18.12 -4.15
C ILE A 97 -7.91 -18.94 -4.89
N ARG A 98 -9.19 -18.79 -4.53
CA ARG A 98 -10.33 -19.43 -5.21
C ARG A 98 -10.69 -18.77 -6.54
N LEU A 99 -9.97 -17.71 -6.92
CA LEU A 99 -10.21 -16.93 -8.13
C LEU A 99 -11.67 -16.45 -8.22
N GLU A 100 -12.22 -16.02 -7.08
CA GLU A 100 -13.59 -15.48 -7.03
C GLU A 100 -13.66 -14.12 -7.76
N PRO A 101 -14.77 -13.81 -8.46
CA PRO A 101 -14.89 -12.56 -9.20
C PRO A 101 -15.06 -11.36 -8.27
N ASN A 102 -14.81 -10.16 -8.79
CA ASN A 102 -15.08 -8.86 -8.13
C ASN A 102 -14.29 -8.58 -6.85
N ILE A 103 -13.05 -9.06 -6.71
CA ILE A 103 -12.20 -8.77 -5.54
C ILE A 103 -12.00 -7.27 -5.30
N SER A 104 -12.03 -6.47 -6.36
CA SER A 104 -11.96 -5.00 -6.30
C SER A 104 -13.05 -4.38 -5.42
N LYS A 105 -14.22 -5.01 -5.29
CA LYS A 105 -15.32 -4.56 -4.41
C LYS A 105 -15.03 -4.82 -2.93
N SER A 106 -14.16 -5.78 -2.63
CA SER A 106 -13.71 -6.08 -1.26
C SER A 106 -12.53 -5.21 -0.83
N LEU A 107 -11.96 -4.42 -1.75
CA LEU A 107 -10.79 -3.59 -1.53
C LEU A 107 -11.16 -2.11 -1.59
N ALA A 108 -10.53 -1.29 -0.75
CA ALA A 108 -10.61 0.17 -0.76
C ALA A 108 -9.80 0.75 -1.93
N TYR A 109 -9.95 0.13 -3.10
CA TYR A 109 -9.24 0.45 -4.31
C TYR A 109 -9.73 1.80 -4.86
N PRO A 110 -8.83 2.79 -5.08
CA PRO A 110 -9.23 4.12 -5.50
C PRO A 110 -10.05 4.09 -6.80
N THR A 111 -11.16 4.83 -6.85
CA THR A 111 -11.99 4.96 -8.06
C THR A 111 -11.25 5.73 -9.17
N GLU A 112 -10.48 6.74 -8.79
CA GLU A 112 -9.51 7.43 -9.64
C GLU A 112 -8.32 6.49 -9.88
N HIS A 113 -8.26 5.87 -11.06
CA HIS A 113 -7.12 5.03 -11.44
C HIS A 113 -6.39 5.63 -12.64
N CYS A 114 -5.08 5.39 -12.72
CA CYS A 114 -4.33 5.64 -13.94
C CYS A 114 -4.92 4.76 -15.05
N GLY A 115 -5.45 5.36 -16.11
CA GLY A 115 -6.08 4.64 -17.23
C GLY A 115 -5.11 3.87 -18.13
N TYR A 116 -3.89 3.61 -17.65
CA TYR A 116 -2.79 3.05 -18.43
C TYR A 116 -1.91 2.14 -17.57
N VAL A 117 -1.38 1.10 -18.19
CA VAL A 117 -0.29 0.29 -17.62
C VAL A 117 1.02 1.07 -17.78
N ARG A 118 1.83 1.10 -16.72
CA ARG A 118 3.03 1.95 -16.65
C ARG A 118 4.32 1.15 -16.64
N TYR A 119 5.39 1.71 -17.21
CA TYR A 119 6.71 1.07 -17.27
C TYR A 119 7.85 2.08 -17.17
N CYS A 120 9.04 1.60 -16.77
CA CYS A 120 10.28 2.35 -16.89
C CYS A 120 10.96 1.98 -18.21
N PRO A 121 11.29 2.93 -19.09
CA PRO A 121 11.89 2.63 -20.41
C PRO A 121 13.29 2.01 -20.28
N ILE A 122 14.00 2.26 -19.18
CA ILE A 122 15.32 1.68 -18.94
C ILE A 122 15.19 0.26 -18.39
N CYS A 123 14.31 0.01 -17.41
CA CYS A 123 14.09 -1.34 -16.87
C CYS A 123 13.66 -2.32 -17.96
N ILE A 124 12.69 -1.92 -18.79
CA ILE A 124 12.06 -2.81 -19.75
C ILE A 124 12.95 -3.12 -20.96
N ASN A 125 13.90 -2.23 -21.28
CA ASN A 125 14.90 -2.45 -22.32
C ASN A 125 16.08 -3.31 -21.84
N GLY A 126 16.36 -3.31 -20.53
CA GLY A 126 17.44 -4.09 -19.94
C GLY A 126 17.09 -5.55 -19.69
N SER A 127 15.82 -5.95 -19.81
CA SER A 127 15.38 -7.34 -19.62
C SER A 127 15.47 -8.13 -20.92
N GLY A 128 15.69 -9.44 -20.83
CA GLY A 128 15.71 -10.32 -22.01
C GLY A 128 14.37 -10.35 -22.77
N GLU A 129 13.27 -10.14 -22.05
CA GLU A 129 11.94 -9.92 -22.62
C GLU A 129 11.23 -8.80 -21.83
N PRO A 130 10.50 -7.88 -22.50
CA PRO A 130 9.74 -6.83 -21.82
C PRO A 130 8.72 -7.37 -20.81
N TYR A 131 8.62 -6.74 -19.63
CA TYR A 131 7.58 -7.03 -18.65
C TYR A 131 7.23 -5.80 -17.80
N PHE A 132 6.01 -5.78 -17.26
CA PHE A 132 5.54 -4.75 -16.34
C PHE A 132 5.72 -5.19 -14.89
N THR A 133 6.21 -4.28 -14.05
CA THR A 133 6.39 -4.52 -12.61
C THR A 133 5.19 -4.06 -11.80
N ARG A 134 5.00 -4.65 -10.61
CA ARG A 134 3.93 -4.30 -9.67
C ARG A 134 4.04 -2.85 -9.18
N GLU A 135 5.24 -2.45 -8.76
CA GLU A 135 5.50 -1.14 -8.17
C GLU A 135 5.23 0.01 -9.15
N ALA A 136 5.47 -0.19 -10.45
CA ALA A 136 5.17 0.81 -11.48
C ALA A 136 3.67 1.09 -11.61
N GLN A 137 2.81 0.18 -11.11
CA GLN A 137 1.36 0.34 -11.18
C GLN A 137 0.77 1.11 -9.99
N ILE A 138 1.53 1.35 -8.91
CA ILE A 138 1.00 2.07 -7.72
C ILE A 138 0.80 3.55 -8.01
N MET A 139 -0.46 4.00 -7.99
CA MET A 139 -0.80 5.41 -8.21
C MET A 139 -0.14 6.30 -7.14
N GLY A 140 0.55 7.36 -7.58
CA GLY A 140 1.27 8.29 -6.72
C GLY A 140 2.75 7.97 -6.56
N ALA A 141 3.16 6.73 -6.83
CA ALA A 141 4.57 6.35 -7.00
C ALA A 141 4.91 6.35 -8.49
N ASP A 142 5.00 7.55 -9.07
CA ASP A 142 5.03 7.73 -10.53
C ASP A 142 6.43 7.68 -11.14
N PHE A 143 7.45 7.37 -10.33
CA PHE A 143 8.84 7.37 -10.74
C PHE A 143 9.52 6.03 -10.45
N CYS A 144 10.45 5.65 -11.32
CA CYS A 144 11.31 4.51 -11.12
C CYS A 144 12.41 4.86 -10.09
N PRO A 145 12.46 4.17 -8.94
CA PRO A 145 13.51 4.45 -7.95
C PRO A 145 14.88 3.88 -8.34
N ARG A 146 14.97 3.03 -9.36
CA ARG A 146 16.25 2.49 -9.86
C ARG A 146 16.94 3.41 -10.86
N HIS A 147 16.13 4.06 -11.68
CA HIS A 147 16.59 4.86 -12.81
C HIS A 147 16.16 6.32 -12.71
N PHE A 148 15.65 6.75 -11.56
CA PHE A 148 15.30 8.14 -11.26
C PHE A 148 14.55 8.88 -12.38
N CYS A 149 13.63 8.18 -13.03
CA CYS A 149 12.90 8.69 -14.19
C CYS A 149 11.40 8.44 -14.03
N ARG A 150 10.57 9.27 -14.66
CA ARG A 150 9.12 9.06 -14.64
C ARG A 150 8.76 7.76 -15.36
N TYR A 151 7.78 7.01 -14.82
CA TYR A 151 7.16 5.93 -15.57
C TYR A 151 6.41 6.49 -16.80
N ARG A 152 6.48 5.75 -17.91
CA ARG A 152 5.73 6.00 -19.14
C ARG A 152 4.45 5.17 -19.16
N ASN A 153 3.44 5.67 -19.86
CA ASN A 153 2.20 4.94 -20.10
C ASN A 153 2.38 4.07 -21.35
N ALA A 154 2.12 2.77 -21.24
CA ALA A 154 1.95 1.92 -22.41
C ALA A 154 0.65 2.28 -23.13
N ASN A 155 0.59 2.09 -24.45
CA ASN A 155 -0.64 2.26 -25.25
C ASN A 155 -1.61 1.08 -25.04
N LEU A 156 -1.91 0.84 -23.77
CA LEU A 156 -2.79 -0.14 -23.20
C LEU A 156 -3.87 0.64 -22.47
N LYS A 157 -4.88 1.07 -23.23
CA LYS A 157 -6.00 1.83 -22.68
C LYS A 157 -6.80 0.93 -21.75
N VAL A 158 -6.83 1.31 -20.48
CA VAL A 158 -7.70 0.74 -19.47
C VAL A 158 -9.03 1.48 -19.58
N ASP A 159 -10.12 0.74 -19.75
CA ASP A 159 -11.46 1.34 -19.86
C ASP A 159 -11.95 1.90 -18.51
N LYS A 160 -13.15 2.51 -18.50
CA LYS A 160 -13.72 3.13 -17.29
C LYS A 160 -14.04 2.11 -16.18
N GLU A 161 -14.24 0.84 -16.55
CA GLU A 161 -14.47 -0.25 -15.61
C GLU A 161 -13.16 -0.94 -15.19
N LYS A 162 -12.02 -0.38 -15.64
CA LYS A 162 -10.65 -0.78 -15.34
C LYS A 162 -10.22 -2.07 -16.01
N TYR A 163 -10.85 -2.41 -17.11
CA TYR A 163 -10.53 -3.59 -17.88
C TYR A 163 -9.66 -3.27 -19.10
N ILE A 164 -8.92 -4.29 -19.51
CA ILE A 164 -7.95 -4.19 -20.60
C ILE A 164 -8.15 -5.34 -21.59
N SER A 165 -7.70 -5.17 -22.83
CA SER A 165 -7.57 -6.30 -23.77
C SER A 165 -6.12 -6.79 -23.74
N PHE A 166 -5.91 -8.10 -23.83
CA PHE A 166 -4.55 -8.61 -24.00
C PHE A 166 -3.98 -8.09 -25.31
N LYS A 167 -2.79 -7.50 -25.24
CA LYS A 167 -1.96 -7.23 -26.42
C LYS A 167 -0.71 -8.06 -26.32
N SER A 168 -0.28 -8.54 -27.48
CA SER A 168 1.02 -9.16 -27.60
C SER A 168 2.09 -8.07 -27.41
N LEU A 169 3.24 -8.42 -26.83
CA LEU A 169 4.26 -7.42 -26.46
C LEU A 169 4.81 -6.65 -27.68
N ASP A 170 4.92 -7.31 -28.82
CA ASP A 170 5.28 -6.71 -30.12
C ASP A 170 4.26 -5.70 -30.65
N GLN A 171 3.02 -5.75 -30.15
CA GLN A 171 1.95 -4.80 -30.50
C GLN A 171 1.90 -3.61 -29.52
N ILE A 172 2.70 -3.63 -28.47
CA ILE A 172 2.81 -2.52 -27.52
C ILE A 172 3.93 -1.61 -27.99
N ASP A 173 3.57 -0.37 -28.32
CA ASP A 173 4.53 0.67 -28.65
C ASP A 173 5.23 1.15 -27.37
N PHE A 174 6.45 0.64 -27.15
CA PHE A 174 7.32 1.07 -26.07
C PHE A 174 8.19 2.21 -26.57
N ASP A 175 8.03 3.38 -25.96
CA ASP A 175 8.96 4.48 -26.13
C ASP A 175 10.22 4.17 -25.32
N PHE A 176 11.32 3.92 -26.04
CA PHE A 176 12.66 3.67 -25.48
C PHE A 176 13.58 4.90 -25.54
N SER A 177 13.06 6.08 -25.91
CA SER A 177 13.86 7.30 -25.90
C SER A 177 14.42 7.56 -24.49
N ILE A 178 15.64 8.10 -24.41
CA ILE A 178 16.32 8.33 -23.13
C ILE A 178 15.43 9.24 -22.26
N PRO A 179 14.97 8.78 -21.08
CA PRO A 179 14.08 9.58 -20.26
C PRO A 179 14.85 10.70 -19.56
N LYS A 180 14.14 11.77 -19.19
CA LYS A 180 14.70 12.79 -18.30
C LYS A 180 14.89 12.18 -16.90
N MET A 181 16.14 12.16 -16.46
CA MET A 181 16.51 11.77 -15.10
C MET A 181 16.28 12.95 -14.15
N ILE A 182 15.83 12.65 -12.93
CA ILE A 182 15.72 13.62 -11.84
C ILE A 182 16.68 13.24 -10.71
N SER A 183 16.87 14.15 -9.75
CA SER A 183 17.77 13.91 -8.63
C SER A 183 17.29 12.72 -7.80
N GLU A 184 18.22 11.88 -7.34
CA GLU A 184 17.94 10.85 -6.33
C GLU A 184 17.37 11.45 -5.03
N SER A 185 17.75 12.68 -4.70
CA SER A 185 17.27 13.38 -3.52
C SER A 185 15.84 13.93 -3.63
N ASP A 186 15.24 13.88 -4.83
CA ASP A 186 13.89 14.37 -5.11
C ASP A 186 12.84 13.59 -4.29
N ILE A 187 11.85 14.30 -3.76
CA ILE A 187 10.81 13.71 -2.92
C ILE A 187 10.00 12.64 -3.65
N ASN A 188 9.77 12.79 -4.96
CA ASN A 188 9.06 11.82 -5.77
C ASN A 188 9.84 10.50 -5.91
N ILE A 189 11.19 10.58 -5.98
CA ILE A 189 12.06 9.39 -5.95
C ILE A 189 12.02 8.73 -4.57
N LYS A 190 12.17 9.52 -3.49
CA LYS A 190 12.12 8.99 -2.11
C LYS A 190 10.80 8.27 -1.81
N VAL A 191 9.67 8.87 -2.18
CA VAL A 191 8.34 8.25 -2.03
C VAL A 191 8.24 6.99 -2.88
N SER A 192 8.66 7.04 -4.15
CA SER A 192 8.58 5.88 -5.04
C SER A 192 9.47 4.73 -4.58
N ALA A 193 10.64 5.01 -4.01
CA ALA A 193 11.53 4.02 -3.42
C ALA A 193 10.86 3.34 -2.22
N TYR A 194 10.36 4.12 -1.26
CA TYR A 194 9.67 3.61 -0.08
C TYR A 194 8.44 2.74 -0.42
N VAL A 195 7.64 3.18 -1.41
CA VAL A 195 6.50 2.40 -1.91
C VAL A 195 6.95 1.12 -2.59
N SER A 196 8.02 1.16 -3.39
CA SER A 196 8.53 -0.03 -4.07
C SER A 196 9.06 -1.06 -3.08
N ASP A 197 9.75 -0.62 -2.02
CA ASP A 197 10.22 -1.49 -0.95
C ASP A 197 9.04 -2.15 -0.22
N PHE A 198 7.96 -1.40 0.03
CA PHE A 198 6.75 -1.94 0.63
C PHE A 198 6.04 -2.98 -0.27
N VAL A 199 5.98 -2.74 -1.58
CA VAL A 199 5.38 -3.66 -2.57
C VAL A 199 6.18 -4.97 -2.68
N ARG A 200 7.51 -4.90 -2.57
CA ARG A 200 8.40 -6.07 -2.63
C ARG A 200 8.39 -6.87 -1.33
N ALA A 201 8.15 -6.23 -0.20
CA ALA A 201 8.16 -6.87 1.10
C ALA A 201 7.04 -7.92 1.27
N GLU A 202 7.36 -9.00 1.98
CA GLU A 202 6.41 -10.05 2.31
C GLU A 202 5.37 -9.53 3.31
N GLN A 203 4.09 -9.59 2.93
CA GLN A 203 3.02 -9.04 3.75
C GLN A 203 2.73 -9.92 4.97
N ASN A 204 2.51 -9.28 6.12
CA ASN A 204 2.11 -9.97 7.34
C ASN A 204 0.59 -10.20 7.39
N TYR A 205 0.19 -11.46 7.18
CA TYR A 205 -1.19 -11.92 7.23
C TYR A 205 -1.68 -12.28 8.64
N ASN A 206 -0.81 -12.23 9.66
CA ASN A 206 -1.11 -12.60 11.04
C ASN A 206 -1.15 -11.39 12.00
N CYS A 207 -1.09 -10.17 11.47
CA CYS A 207 -1.11 -8.94 12.26
C CYS A 207 -2.54 -8.49 12.60
N ASP A 208 -2.82 -8.38 13.90
CA ASP A 208 -4.08 -7.83 14.44
C ASP A 208 -3.98 -6.36 14.86
N ILE A 209 -2.78 -5.79 14.87
CA ILE A 209 -2.57 -4.42 15.35
C ILE A 209 -3.12 -3.44 14.30
N PRO A 210 -4.12 -2.60 14.68
CA PRO A 210 -4.65 -1.60 13.76
C PRO A 210 -3.57 -0.58 13.42
N ILE A 211 -3.36 -0.31 12.13
CA ILE A 211 -2.29 0.59 11.68
C ILE A 211 -2.43 1.99 12.26
N GLY A 212 -3.66 2.48 12.44
CA GLY A 212 -3.92 3.78 13.06
C GLY A 212 -3.43 3.86 14.51
N SER A 213 -3.51 2.75 15.26
CA SER A 213 -2.99 2.65 16.63
C SER A 213 -1.47 2.69 16.66
N PHE A 214 -0.82 1.97 15.73
CA PHE A 214 0.63 1.99 15.59
C PHE A 214 1.16 3.36 15.16
N LEU A 215 0.56 4.00 14.16
CA LEU A 215 0.94 5.36 13.77
C LEU A 215 0.70 6.37 14.91
N THR A 216 -0.34 6.15 15.73
CA THR A 216 -0.57 6.95 16.93
C THR A 216 0.56 6.78 17.94
N SER A 217 0.99 5.55 18.22
CA SER A 217 2.09 5.32 19.17
C SER A 217 3.41 5.95 18.70
N LYS A 218 3.63 6.02 17.38
CA LYS A 218 4.82 6.65 16.78
C LYS A 218 4.84 8.18 16.86
N ILE A 219 3.72 8.82 17.18
CA ILE A 219 3.67 10.27 17.44
C ILE A 219 3.54 10.62 18.93
N GLU A 220 3.51 9.63 19.82
CA GLU A 220 3.52 9.87 21.26
C GLU A 220 4.78 10.61 21.70
N ASN A 221 4.65 11.47 22.71
CA ASN A 221 5.72 12.31 23.25
C ASN A 221 6.39 13.25 22.22
N THR A 222 5.74 13.48 21.08
CA THR A 222 6.18 14.48 20.10
C THR A 222 5.43 15.80 20.27
N LYS A 223 5.87 16.85 19.56
CA LYS A 223 5.17 18.14 19.47
C LYS A 223 3.75 18.04 18.88
N TYR A 224 3.38 16.91 18.28
CA TYR A 224 2.06 16.69 17.68
C TYR A 224 1.01 16.20 18.68
N VAL A 225 1.41 15.87 19.92
CA VAL A 225 0.51 15.29 20.92
C VAL A 225 0.62 16.07 22.22
N SER A 226 -0.51 16.25 22.90
CA SER A 226 -0.51 16.91 24.22
C SER A 226 0.29 16.11 25.26
N PRO A 227 0.69 16.72 26.39
CA PRO A 227 1.51 16.03 27.39
C PRO A 227 0.93 14.71 27.90
N ARG A 228 -0.40 14.61 28.04
CA ARG A 228 -1.08 13.37 28.43
C ARG A 228 -1.22 12.34 27.29
N GLY A 229 -1.01 12.69 26.03
CA GLY A 229 -1.18 11.74 24.91
C GLY A 229 -2.55 11.75 24.23
N VAL A 230 -3.55 12.46 24.77
CA VAL A 230 -4.95 12.32 24.34
C VAL A 230 -5.32 13.24 23.18
N GLN A 231 -4.81 14.47 23.17
CA GLN A 231 -5.14 15.45 22.13
C GLN A 231 -4.02 15.50 21.10
N ARG A 232 -4.39 15.54 19.81
CA ARG A 232 -3.46 15.57 18.69
C ARG A 232 -3.55 16.92 17.98
N ASN A 233 -2.42 17.59 17.83
CA ASN A 233 -2.29 18.80 17.02
C ASN A 233 -2.10 18.41 15.55
N LEU A 234 -3.22 18.07 14.89
CA LEU A 234 -3.22 17.65 13.49
C LEU A 234 -2.85 18.78 12.53
N ASP A 235 -3.08 20.03 12.91
CA ASP A 235 -2.70 21.18 12.07
C ASP A 235 -1.18 21.31 11.97
N LEU A 236 -0.48 21.18 13.10
CA LEU A 236 0.98 21.18 13.13
C LEU A 236 1.56 19.97 12.40
N LEU A 237 1.00 18.77 12.62
CA LEU A 237 1.44 17.56 11.92
C LEU A 237 1.26 17.69 10.40
N LEU A 238 0.11 18.18 9.96
CA LEU A 238 -0.17 18.36 8.53
C LEU A 238 0.73 19.45 7.92
N SER A 239 1.02 20.53 8.63
CA SER A 239 1.93 21.59 8.19
C SER A 239 3.35 21.09 7.97
N ASP A 240 3.87 20.32 8.93
CA ASP A 240 5.22 19.75 8.83
C ASP A 240 5.30 18.68 7.72
N MET A 241 4.28 17.83 7.60
CA MET A 241 4.16 16.90 6.48
C MET A 241 4.14 17.62 5.13
N GLY A 242 3.39 18.72 5.02
CA GLY A 242 3.33 19.53 3.80
C GLY A 242 4.70 20.11 3.42
N SER A 243 5.47 20.55 4.42
CA SER A 243 6.83 21.05 4.20
C SER A 243 7.80 19.93 3.78
N PHE A 244 7.68 18.75 4.40
CA PHE A 244 8.49 17.58 4.05
C PHE A 244 8.20 17.07 2.63
N TYR A 245 6.93 17.13 2.21
CA TYR A 245 6.46 16.68 0.89
C TYR A 245 6.43 17.78 -0.17
N GLU A 246 7.13 18.89 0.04
CA GLU A 246 7.22 19.97 -0.94
C GLU A 246 7.76 19.45 -2.28
N GLY A 247 7.00 19.64 -3.36
CA GLY A 247 7.33 19.13 -4.70
C GLY A 247 6.82 17.72 -5.02
N LEU A 248 6.16 17.03 -4.08
CA LEU A 248 5.52 15.73 -4.37
C LEU A 248 4.30 15.94 -5.27
N GLU A 249 4.30 15.29 -6.44
CA GLU A 249 3.26 15.50 -7.43
C GLU A 249 1.89 14.94 -7.02
N TYR A 250 1.89 13.84 -6.26
CA TYR A 250 0.69 13.19 -5.78
C TYR A 250 0.60 13.26 -4.25
N TYR A 251 0.01 14.35 -3.75
CA TYR A 251 -0.24 14.55 -2.32
C TYR A 251 -1.71 14.92 -2.08
N LYS A 252 -2.45 14.04 -1.40
CA LYS A 252 -3.89 14.21 -1.15
C LYS A 252 -4.28 14.22 0.33
N ILE A 253 -3.31 14.06 1.23
CA ILE A 253 -3.57 14.04 2.66
C ILE A 253 -4.07 15.43 3.09
N ASN A 254 -5.23 15.44 3.73
CA ASN A 254 -5.79 16.59 4.41
C ASN A 254 -6.12 16.23 5.86
N LYS A 255 -6.50 17.23 6.66
CA LYS A 255 -6.78 17.04 8.09
C LYS A 255 -7.79 15.92 8.36
N SER A 256 -8.86 15.81 7.56
CA SER A 256 -9.89 14.78 7.72
C SER A 256 -9.34 13.38 7.42
N ARG A 257 -8.62 13.21 6.31
CA ARG A 257 -7.98 11.93 5.96
C ARG A 257 -6.99 11.50 7.03
N LEU A 258 -6.09 12.39 7.44
CA LEU A 258 -5.10 12.14 8.49
C LEU A 258 -5.79 11.72 9.80
N ALA A 259 -6.83 12.46 10.22
CA ALA A 259 -7.56 12.16 11.44
C ALA A 259 -8.30 10.81 11.39
N ASN A 260 -8.76 10.38 10.21
CA ASN A 260 -9.44 9.10 10.03
C ASN A 260 -8.45 7.93 9.94
N ILE A 261 -7.28 8.12 9.32
CA ILE A 261 -6.20 7.11 9.31
C ILE A 261 -5.74 6.83 10.75
N LEU A 262 -5.43 7.87 11.51
CA LEU A 262 -4.99 7.75 12.91
C LEU A 262 -6.09 7.23 13.87
N ARG A 263 -7.33 7.08 13.40
CA ARG A 263 -8.45 6.46 14.13
C ARG A 263 -8.86 5.11 13.53
N ASN A 264 -8.10 4.60 12.57
CA ASN A 264 -8.38 3.36 11.87
C ASN A 264 -9.73 3.34 11.12
N ARG A 265 -10.18 4.48 10.60
CA ARG A 265 -11.46 4.67 9.88
C ARG A 265 -11.30 4.90 8.37
N TYR A 266 -10.07 5.08 7.89
CA TYR A 266 -9.76 5.28 6.48
C TYR A 266 -8.48 4.52 6.14
N MET A 267 -8.52 3.67 5.11
CA MET A 267 -7.48 2.68 4.78
C MET A 267 -6.92 2.88 3.37
N ASN A 268 -6.56 4.11 3.02
CA ASN A 268 -5.79 4.33 1.80
C ASN A 268 -4.31 4.01 2.06
N VAL A 269 -3.82 2.94 1.43
CA VAL A 269 -2.46 2.40 1.63
C VAL A 269 -1.40 3.44 1.30
N PHE A 270 -1.55 4.18 0.20
CA PHE A 270 -0.58 5.20 -0.20
C PHE A 270 -0.50 6.36 0.82
N ASP A 271 -1.65 6.88 1.27
CA ASP A 271 -1.68 7.93 2.31
C ASP A 271 -1.04 7.43 3.62
N ILE A 272 -1.24 6.16 3.99
CA ILE A 272 -0.59 5.54 5.16
C ILE A 272 0.93 5.48 4.98
N LEU A 273 1.41 5.08 3.80
CA LEU A 273 2.85 5.04 3.50
C LEU A 273 3.48 6.44 3.55
N LEU A 274 2.79 7.49 3.13
CA LEU A 274 3.28 8.86 3.28
C LEU A 274 3.37 9.29 4.75
N ILE A 275 2.40 8.91 5.61
CA ILE A 275 2.52 9.20 7.04
C ILE A 275 3.73 8.46 7.62
N ALA A 276 3.89 7.18 7.28
CA ALA A 276 4.98 6.36 7.79
C ALA A 276 6.36 6.88 7.39
N LEU A 277 6.55 7.23 6.11
CA LEU A 277 7.80 7.77 5.60
C LEU A 277 8.15 9.10 6.27
N PHE A 278 7.17 9.99 6.49
CA PHE A 278 7.37 11.24 7.21
C PHE A 278 7.83 11.02 8.66
N LEU A 279 7.27 10.00 9.32
CA LEU A 279 7.64 9.62 10.68
C LEU A 279 8.95 8.81 10.75
N GLY A 280 9.62 8.57 9.62
CA GLY A 280 10.86 7.79 9.55
C GLY A 280 10.69 6.30 9.87
N ILE A 281 9.47 5.77 9.74
CA ILE A 281 9.13 4.37 10.00
C ILE A 281 9.63 3.54 8.81
N LYS A 282 10.28 2.40 9.07
CA LYS A 282 10.67 1.46 8.01
C LYS A 282 9.49 0.60 7.55
N THR A 283 9.55 0.08 6.33
CA THR A 283 8.51 -0.80 5.78
C THR A 283 8.32 -2.08 6.61
N ASP A 284 9.40 -2.66 7.12
CA ASP A 284 9.37 -3.81 8.03
C ASP A 284 8.59 -3.50 9.32
N GLU A 285 8.80 -2.33 9.91
CA GLU A 285 8.05 -1.88 11.10
C GLU A 285 6.54 -1.70 10.82
N LEU A 286 6.15 -1.34 9.59
CA LEU A 286 4.74 -1.26 9.21
C LEU A 286 4.09 -2.64 9.07
N LEU A 287 4.85 -3.63 8.62
CA LEU A 287 4.38 -5.01 8.42
C LEU A 287 4.39 -5.79 9.73
N HIS A 288 5.27 -5.43 10.65
CA HIS A 288 5.43 -6.03 11.96
C HIS A 288 5.31 -4.97 13.06
N PRO A 289 4.15 -4.28 13.16
CA PRO A 289 3.97 -3.22 14.14
C PRO A 289 4.03 -3.79 15.55
N ILE A 290 4.65 -3.02 16.45
CA ILE A 290 4.71 -3.32 17.89
C ILE A 290 4.17 -2.10 18.61
N LEU A 291 3.19 -2.31 19.50
CA LEU A 291 2.68 -1.27 20.39
C LEU A 291 3.50 -1.26 21.68
N PRO A 292 3.68 -0.09 22.32
CA PRO A 292 4.24 -0.03 23.65
C PRO A 292 3.33 -0.74 24.66
N GLU A 293 3.91 -1.26 25.75
CA GLU A 293 3.15 -1.92 26.82
C GLU A 293 2.13 -0.98 27.48
N LYS A 294 2.49 0.31 27.59
CA LYS A 294 1.64 1.37 28.11
C LYS A 294 1.65 2.54 27.14
N SER A 295 0.47 3.08 26.87
CA SER A 295 0.29 4.32 26.12
C SER A 295 0.88 5.50 26.88
N GLN A 296 1.13 6.60 26.16
CA GLN A 296 1.53 7.87 26.77
C GLN A 296 0.54 8.31 27.87
N SER A 297 -0.76 8.08 27.68
CA SER A 297 -1.77 8.42 28.69
C SER A 297 -1.69 7.59 29.96
N GLU A 298 -1.41 6.30 29.86
CA GLU A 298 -1.26 5.43 31.03
C GLU A 298 -0.02 5.82 31.83
N LEU A 299 1.11 6.03 31.16
CA LEU A 299 2.34 6.48 31.80
C LEU A 299 2.19 7.87 32.44
N PHE A 300 1.45 8.76 31.78
CA PHE A 300 1.14 10.07 32.34
C PHE A 300 0.28 9.97 33.60
N ASP A 301 -0.78 9.18 33.56
CA ASP A 301 -1.71 9.02 34.69
C ASP A 301 -1.03 8.33 35.88
N GLU A 302 -0.17 7.34 35.64
CA GLU A 302 0.67 6.71 36.66
C GLU A 302 1.61 7.71 37.32
N LYS A 303 2.33 8.50 36.52
CA LYS A 303 3.23 9.55 37.01
C LYS A 303 2.48 10.58 37.86
N VAL A 304 1.27 10.98 37.47
CA VAL A 304 0.43 11.89 38.27
C VAL A 304 0.08 11.29 39.63
N ASN A 305 -0.31 10.01 39.66
CA ASN A 305 -0.62 9.31 40.91
C ASN A 305 0.61 9.16 41.81
N GLU A 306 1.78 8.85 41.25
CA GLU A 306 3.05 8.77 42.00
C GLU A 306 3.44 10.10 42.64
N LEU A 307 3.39 11.20 41.87
CA LEU A 307 3.72 12.55 42.38
C LEU A 307 2.77 12.97 43.50
N TYR A 308 1.48 12.64 43.38
CA TYR A 308 0.49 12.94 44.42
C TYR A 308 0.73 12.12 45.69
N ARG A 309 1.03 10.81 45.56
CA ARG A 309 1.41 9.95 46.70
C ARG A 309 2.70 10.41 47.37
N GLY A 310 3.62 11.01 46.60
CA GLY A 310 4.82 11.68 47.10
C GLY A 310 4.57 13.02 47.82
N GLY A 311 3.31 13.43 48.01
CA GLY A 311 2.93 14.61 48.78
C GLY A 311 2.84 15.91 47.98
N MET A 312 2.95 15.86 46.64
CA MET A 312 2.78 17.07 45.82
C MET A 312 1.30 17.47 45.71
N ASN A 313 1.02 18.75 45.85
CA ASN A 313 -0.31 19.28 45.56
C ASN A 313 -0.56 19.41 44.05
N ILE A 314 -1.84 19.47 43.68
CA ILE A 314 -2.33 19.53 42.29
C ILE A 314 -1.68 20.66 41.48
N SER A 315 -1.47 21.84 42.09
CA SER A 315 -0.89 22.98 41.38
C SER A 315 0.58 22.78 41.04
N ARG A 316 1.32 22.04 41.87
CA ARG A 316 2.72 21.67 41.60
C ARG A 316 2.80 20.61 40.51
N ILE A 317 1.98 19.55 40.62
CA ILE A 317 1.92 18.47 39.63
C ILE A 317 1.59 19.02 38.24
N ALA A 318 0.57 19.90 38.13
CA ALA A 318 0.18 20.54 36.87
C ALA A 318 1.34 21.29 36.21
N ARG A 319 2.20 21.96 37.00
CA ARG A 319 3.38 22.68 36.49
C ARG A 319 4.46 21.72 36.02
N GLU A 320 4.77 20.68 36.79
CA GLU A 320 5.83 19.70 36.45
C GLU A 320 5.45 18.84 35.23
N THR A 321 4.16 18.58 35.05
CA THR A 321 3.64 17.77 33.93
C THR A 321 3.18 18.60 32.73
N ASN A 322 3.29 19.92 32.83
CA ASN A 322 2.79 20.88 31.83
C ASN A 322 1.31 20.61 31.43
N ALA A 323 0.46 20.31 32.41
CA ALA A 323 -0.94 19.96 32.19
C ALA A 323 -1.90 20.87 32.96
N ASN A 324 -3.16 20.91 32.52
CA ASN A 324 -4.19 21.68 33.20
C ASN A 324 -4.52 21.04 34.57
N LYS A 325 -4.66 21.86 35.62
CA LYS A 325 -5.03 21.42 36.98
C LYS A 325 -6.30 20.56 37.00
N GLU A 326 -7.26 20.84 36.12
CA GLU A 326 -8.49 20.06 36.03
C GLU A 326 -8.23 18.63 35.53
N VAL A 327 -7.34 18.46 34.55
CA VAL A 327 -6.94 17.11 34.09
C VAL A 327 -6.32 16.32 35.23
N ILE A 328 -5.46 16.96 36.04
CA ILE A 328 -4.86 16.33 37.22
C ILE A 328 -5.93 15.91 38.24
N ARG A 329 -6.92 16.76 38.52
CA ARG A 329 -8.05 16.40 39.41
C ARG A 329 -8.80 15.19 38.90
N GLN A 330 -9.16 15.17 37.63
CA GLN A 330 -9.93 14.07 37.04
C GLN A 330 -9.17 12.75 37.08
N ILE A 331 -7.85 12.75 36.85
CA ILE A 331 -7.00 11.56 37.00
C ILE A 331 -7.05 11.04 38.45
N LEU A 332 -6.85 11.92 39.44
CA LEU A 332 -6.84 11.55 40.87
C LEU A 332 -8.22 11.10 41.37
N LEU A 333 -9.31 11.57 40.75
CA LEU A 333 -10.67 11.10 41.02
C LEU A 333 -10.98 9.75 40.35
N GLY A 334 -10.04 9.17 39.59
CA GLY A 334 -10.23 7.92 38.88
C GLY A 334 -11.13 8.02 37.65
N ALA A 335 -11.40 9.23 37.13
CA ALA A 335 -12.34 9.45 36.03
C ALA A 335 -11.91 8.81 34.69
N TYR A 336 -10.67 8.35 34.59
CA TYR A 336 -10.09 7.75 33.39
C TYR A 336 -9.63 6.30 33.56
N VAL A 337 -9.83 5.70 34.74
CA VAL A 337 -9.61 4.27 34.95
C VAL A 337 -10.78 3.55 34.28
N LYS A 338 -10.49 2.75 33.25
CA LYS A 338 -11.49 1.92 32.55
C LYS A 338 -11.53 0.52 33.13
#